data_AF-A0A6N7URL4-F1
#
_entry.id   AF-A0A6N7URL4-F1
#
_cell.length_a   1.000
_cell.length_b   1.000
_cell.length_c   1.000
_cell.angle_alpha   90.00
_cell.angle_beta   90.00
_cell.angle_gamma   90.00
#
_symmetry.space_group_name_H-M   'P 1'
#
loop_
_entity.id
_entity.type
_entity.pdbx_description
1 polymer ?
#
loop_
_entity_poly.entity_id
_entity_poly.type
_entity_poly.pdbx_seq_one_letter_code
_entity_poly.pdbx_strand_id
1 'polypeptide(L)'
;MITVLVKYVLLNSFLTEKAEEGNYPSISEYCKYKSLQENTSYAALYNTLLNKISSFLKDKEFVLRELIATPPALIGRWFYENVSSGLVKNVEHIGKAEGGIEKYKRI
;
A
#
# COMPACT_ATOMS: atom_id res chain seq x y z
N MET A 1 24.36 -9.24 -21.82
CA MET A 1 23.58 -9.59 -20.61
C MET A 1 23.53 -8.44 -19.59
N ILE A 2 24.64 -7.74 -19.31
CA ILE A 2 24.71 -6.61 -18.36
C ILE A 2 23.77 -5.44 -18.73
N THR A 3 23.66 -5.08 -20.01
CA THR A 3 22.86 -3.93 -20.47
C THR A 3 21.35 -4.08 -20.24
N VAL A 4 20.83 -5.33 -20.25
CA VAL A 4 19.39 -5.59 -20.03
C VAL A 4 19.04 -5.44 -18.56
N LEU A 5 19.91 -5.93 -17.67
CA LEU A 5 19.72 -5.84 -16.23
C LEU A 5 19.74 -4.38 -15.75
N VAL A 6 20.67 -3.56 -16.26
CA VAL A 6 20.75 -2.13 -15.91
C VAL A 6 19.48 -1.39 -16.36
N LYS A 7 18.99 -1.65 -17.58
CA LYS A 7 17.74 -1.05 -18.06
C LYS A 7 16.53 -1.46 -17.22
N TYR A 8 16.46 -2.73 -16.82
CA TYR A 8 15.38 -3.24 -15.97
C TYR A 8 15.36 -2.58 -14.59
N VAL A 9 16.53 -2.47 -13.94
CA VAL A 9 16.66 -1.83 -12.63
C VAL A 9 16.23 -0.36 -12.70
N LEU A 10 16.73 0.39 -13.69
CA LEU A 10 16.37 1.81 -13.86
C LEU A 10 14.87 1.99 -14.13
N LEU A 11 14.28 1.16 -14.98
CA LEU A 11 12.84 1.20 -15.26
C LEU A 11 12.02 0.90 -14.00
N ASN A 12 12.42 -0.12 -13.24
CA ASN A 12 11.71 -0.50 -12.03
C ASN A 12 11.76 0.62 -10.97
N SER A 13 12.93 1.22 -10.75
CA SER A 13 13.08 2.36 -9.83
C SER A 13 12.20 3.55 -10.23
N PHE A 14 12.16 3.88 -11.53
CA PHE A 14 11.30 4.96 -12.03
C PHE A 14 9.81 4.66 -11.81
N LEU A 15 9.37 3.43 -12.07
CA LEU A 15 7.98 3.04 -11.88
C LEU A 15 7.59 3.00 -10.40
N THR A 16 8.50 2.58 -9.51
CA THR A 16 8.30 2.66 -8.06
C THR A 16 8.05 4.10 -7.66
N GLU A 17 8.96 5.03 -7.99
CA GLU A 17 8.82 6.45 -7.65
C GLU A 17 7.46 7.01 -8.09
N LYS A 18 7.03 6.71 -9.32
CA LYS A 18 5.73 7.16 -9.84
C LYS A 18 4.53 6.55 -9.13
N ALA A 19 4.63 5.29 -8.70
CA ALA A 19 3.58 4.64 -7.92
C ALA A 19 3.47 5.30 -6.53
N GLU A 20 4.60 5.60 -5.89
CA GLU A 20 4.65 6.23 -4.56
C GLU A 20 4.11 7.67 -4.59
N GLU A 21 4.55 8.49 -5.56
CA GLU A 21 4.04 9.86 -5.76
C GLU A 21 2.51 9.91 -5.90
N GLY A 22 1.94 8.90 -6.56
CA GLY A 22 0.51 8.80 -6.80
C GLY A 22 -0.28 8.04 -5.71
N ASN A 23 0.38 7.62 -4.63
CA ASN A 23 -0.20 6.75 -3.59
C ASN A 23 -0.84 5.47 -4.14
N TYR A 24 -0.25 4.89 -5.18
CA TYR A 24 -0.69 3.59 -5.69
C TYR A 24 -0.14 2.49 -4.78
N PRO A 25 -0.94 1.46 -4.45
CA PRO A 25 -0.49 0.39 -3.56
C PRO A 25 0.61 -0.48 -4.17
N SER A 26 0.78 -0.45 -5.49
CA SER A 26 1.81 -1.19 -6.22
C SER A 26 2.10 -0.57 -7.59
N ILE A 27 3.26 -0.90 -8.17
CA ILE A 27 3.61 -0.55 -9.55
C ILE A 27 2.56 -1.07 -10.55
N SER A 28 2.02 -2.27 -10.33
CA SER A 28 0.99 -2.84 -11.20
C SER A 28 -0.28 -1.99 -11.23
N GLU A 29 -0.72 -1.46 -10.08
CA GLU A 29 -1.90 -0.60 -10.03
C GLU A 29 -1.62 0.76 -10.69
N TYR A 30 -0.42 1.33 -10.50
CA TYR A 30 0.01 2.52 -11.24
C TYR A 30 -0.04 2.31 -12.75
N CYS A 31 0.59 1.24 -13.25
CA CYS A 31 0.61 0.92 -14.68
C CYS A 31 -0.79 0.70 -15.23
N LYS A 32 -1.63 -0.06 -14.52
CA LYS A 32 -3.02 -0.32 -14.89
C LYS A 32 -3.82 0.97 -15.01
N TYR A 33 -3.71 1.85 -14.01
CA TYR A 33 -4.36 3.17 -14.03
C TYR A 33 -3.93 3.98 -15.25
N LYS A 34 -2.62 4.04 -15.54
CA LYS A 34 -2.10 4.80 -16.69
C LYS A 34 -2.52 4.21 -18.04
N SER A 35 -2.53 2.89 -18.17
CA SER A 35 -2.89 2.22 -19.42
C SER A 35 -4.38 2.30 -19.73
N LEU A 36 -5.23 2.19 -18.71
CA LEU A 36 -6.68 2.14 -18.90
C LEU A 36 -7.37 3.50 -18.74
N GLN A 37 -6.69 4.49 -18.15
CA GLN A 37 -7.27 5.79 -17.77
C GLN A 37 -8.52 5.67 -16.87
N GLU A 38 -8.68 4.52 -16.22
CA GLU A 38 -9.81 4.22 -15.35
C GLU A 38 -9.52 4.68 -13.91
N ASN A 39 -10.57 5.13 -13.21
CA ASN A 39 -10.54 5.21 -11.75
C ASN A 39 -10.51 3.79 -11.18
N THR A 40 -9.32 3.19 -11.13
CA THR A 40 -9.12 1.84 -10.58
C THR A 40 -9.63 1.80 -9.13
N SER A 41 -10.59 0.92 -8.87
CA SER A 41 -11.21 0.69 -7.56
C SER A 41 -10.19 0.57 -6.42
N TYR A 42 -9.04 -0.09 -6.64
CA TYR A 42 -8.06 -0.31 -5.59
C TYR A 42 -7.23 0.92 -5.23
N ALA A 43 -6.83 1.76 -6.19
CA ALA A 43 -6.10 3.00 -5.88
C ALA A 43 -6.97 3.95 -5.04
N ALA A 44 -8.24 4.12 -5.42
CA ALA A 44 -9.19 4.93 -4.65
C ALA A 44 -9.45 4.34 -3.25
N LEU A 45 -9.59 3.02 -3.16
CA LEU A 45 -9.77 2.31 -1.89
C LEU A 45 -8.54 2.44 -0.99
N TYR A 46 -7.34 2.32 -1.55
CA TYR A 46 -6.08 2.46 -0.84
C TYR A 46 -5.89 3.89 -0.32
N ASN A 47 -6.18 4.91 -1.14
CA ASN A 47 -6.18 6.30 -0.69
C ASN A 47 -7.19 6.55 0.44
N THR A 48 -8.38 5.94 0.36
CA THR A 48 -9.38 6.02 1.44
C THR A 48 -8.85 5.39 2.72
N LEU A 49 -8.16 4.25 2.63
CA LEU A 49 -7.50 3.61 3.77
C LEU A 49 -6.46 4.54 4.39
N LEU A 50 -5.52 5.06 3.60
CA LEU A 50 -4.45 5.94 4.08
C LEU A 50 -5.01 7.21 4.75
N ASN A 51 -6.05 7.81 4.18
CA ASN A 51 -6.72 8.99 4.73
C ASN A 51 -7.43 8.69 6.06
N LYS A 52 -8.04 7.52 6.20
CA LYS A 52 -8.63 7.11 7.49
C LYS A 52 -7.54 6.90 8.55
N ILE A 53 -6.42 6.26 8.19
CA ILE A 53 -5.29 6.05 9.10
C ILE A 53 -4.64 7.37 9.52
N SER A 54 -4.51 8.34 8.61
CA SER A 54 -3.90 9.63 8.95
C SER A 54 -4.71 10.42 9.99
N SER A 55 -6.03 10.16 10.08
CA SER A 55 -6.92 10.72 11.10
C SER A 55 -6.84 10.03 12.47
N PHE A 56 -6.12 8.92 12.59
CA PHE A 56 -5.99 8.22 13.86
C PHE A 56 -5.09 8.98 14.83
N LEU A 57 -5.50 8.98 16.11
CA LEU A 57 -4.64 9.42 17.20
C LEU A 57 -3.41 8.53 17.30
N LYS A 58 -2.32 9.11 17.77
CA LYS A 58 -1.12 8.36 18.13
C LYS A 58 -1.47 7.26 19.13
N ASP A 59 -0.76 6.15 19.01
CA ASP A 59 -0.92 4.90 19.75
C ASP A 59 -2.20 4.11 19.48
N LYS A 60 -3.05 4.55 18.55
CA LYS A 60 -4.23 3.78 18.14
C LYS A 60 -3.82 2.50 17.41
N GLU A 61 -4.24 1.36 17.95
CA GLU A 61 -4.17 0.07 17.29
C GLU A 61 -5.38 -0.14 16.38
N PHE A 62 -5.19 -0.88 15.28
CA PHE A 62 -6.26 -1.17 14.33
C PHE A 62 -5.99 -2.43 13.50
N VAL A 63 -7.06 -2.95 12.89
CA VAL A 63 -7.01 -3.94 11.81
C VAL A 63 -7.72 -3.39 10.58
N LEU A 64 -7.30 -3.78 9.36
CA LEU A 64 -7.82 -3.18 8.12
C LEU A 64 -9.34 -3.25 7.96
N ARG A 65 -9.97 -4.31 8.46
CA ARG A 65 -11.44 -4.51 8.40
C ARG A 65 -12.24 -3.44 9.16
N GLU A 66 -11.61 -2.74 10.11
CA GLU A 66 -12.24 -1.63 10.83
C GLU A 66 -12.31 -0.36 9.96
N LEU A 67 -11.44 -0.26 8.94
CA LEU A 67 -11.35 0.89 8.04
C LEU A 67 -12.14 0.67 6.75
N ILE A 68 -12.12 -0.55 6.23
CA ILE A 68 -12.84 -0.96 5.02
C ILE A 68 -13.58 -2.25 5.34
N ALA A 69 -14.91 -2.25 5.18
CA ALA A 69 -15.69 -3.47 5.28
C ALA A 69 -15.25 -4.45 4.18
N THR A 70 -14.90 -5.68 4.58
CA THR A 70 -14.43 -6.76 3.68
C THR A 70 -13.30 -6.32 2.74
N PRO A 71 -12.09 -6.01 3.27
CA PRO A 71 -11.00 -5.54 2.44
C PRO A 71 -10.58 -6.66 1.46
N PRO A 72 -10.42 -6.33 0.17
CA PRO A 72 -9.90 -7.28 -0.81
C PRO A 72 -8.51 -7.79 -0.39
N ALA A 73 -8.24 -9.07 -0.61
CA ALA A 73 -7.00 -9.72 -0.14
C ALA A 73 -5.72 -9.00 -0.64
N LEU A 74 -5.74 -8.49 -1.87
CA LEU A 74 -4.64 -7.72 -2.45
C LEU A 74 -4.34 -6.42 -1.70
N ILE A 75 -5.37 -5.71 -1.21
CA ILE A 75 -5.18 -4.50 -0.41
C ILE A 75 -4.48 -4.83 0.90
N GLY A 76 -4.88 -5.93 1.56
CA GLY A 76 -4.22 -6.39 2.77
C GLY A 76 -2.75 -6.71 2.55
N ARG A 77 -2.45 -7.44 1.48
CA ARG A 77 -1.07 -7.78 1.09
C ARG A 77 -0.23 -6.55 0.81
N TRP A 78 -0.69 -5.65 -0.07
CA TRP A 78 0.08 -4.45 -0.42
C TRP A 78 0.26 -3.52 0.76
N PHE A 79 -0.76 -3.36 1.62
CA PHE A 79 -0.62 -2.56 2.82
C PHE A 79 0.44 -3.13 3.77
N TYR A 80 0.44 -4.45 4.00
CA TYR A 80 1.49 -5.11 4.79
C TYR A 80 2.88 -4.86 4.20
N GLU A 81 3.06 -5.09 2.89
CA GLU A 81 4.34 -4.88 2.20
C GLU A 81 4.81 -3.42 2.30
N ASN A 82 3.89 -2.47 2.14
CA ASN A 82 4.17 -1.03 2.18
C ASN A 82 4.43 -0.50 3.60
N VAL A 83 3.85 -1.09 4.64
CA VAL A 83 4.24 -0.81 6.03
C VAL A 83 5.62 -1.40 6.30
N SER A 84 5.87 -2.64 5.87
CA SER A 84 7.16 -3.32 6.08
C SER A 84 8.32 -2.64 5.36
N SER A 85 8.07 -2.00 4.22
CA SER A 85 9.09 -1.25 3.46
C SER A 85 9.31 0.17 3.97
N GLY A 86 8.47 0.66 4.89
CA GLY A 86 8.49 2.05 5.39
C GLY A 86 7.82 3.06 4.47
N LEU A 87 7.14 2.62 3.40
CA LEU A 87 6.36 3.48 2.52
C LEU A 87 5.19 4.14 3.27
N VAL A 88 4.44 3.35 4.03
CA VAL A 88 3.36 3.86 4.87
C VAL A 88 3.96 4.45 6.14
N LYS A 89 4.15 5.76 6.13
CA LYS A 89 4.75 6.47 7.26
C LYS A 89 3.84 6.47 8.48
N ASN A 90 4.49 6.45 9.64
CA ASN A 90 3.85 6.58 10.95
C ASN A 90 2.83 5.48 11.28
N VAL A 91 3.02 4.30 10.70
CA VAL A 91 2.31 3.07 11.02
C VAL A 91 3.35 1.99 11.26
N GLU A 92 3.16 1.19 12.29
CA GLU A 92 3.95 -0.01 12.54
C GLU A 92 3.06 -1.25 12.53
N HIS A 93 3.63 -2.37 12.08
CA HIS A 93 3.00 -3.68 12.18
C HIS A 93 3.35 -4.30 13.54
N ILE A 94 2.33 -4.64 14.34
CA ILE A 94 2.50 -5.10 15.74
C ILE A 94 2.18 -6.59 15.92
N GLY A 95 2.10 -7.35 14.82
CA GLY A 95 1.80 -8.78 14.83
C GLY A 95 0.36 -9.07 14.43
N LYS A 96 -0.20 -10.19 14.93
CA LYS A 96 -1.52 -10.67 14.54
C LYS A 96 -2.51 -10.57 15.70
N ALA A 97 -3.73 -10.13 15.38
CA ALA A 97 -4.89 -10.25 16.25
C ALA A 97 -5.43 -11.70 16.25
N GLU A 98 -6.45 -11.94 17.08
CA GLU A 98 -7.19 -13.21 17.09
C GLU A 98 -7.72 -13.55 15.68
N GLY A 99 -7.61 -14.82 15.28
CA GLY A 99 -7.93 -15.26 13.93
C GLY A 99 -6.82 -15.00 12.89
N GLY A 100 -5.62 -14.60 13.32
CA GLY A 100 -4.45 -14.48 12.45
C GLY A 100 -4.40 -13.22 11.58
N ILE A 101 -5.25 -12.24 11.89
CA ILE A 101 -5.43 -10.99 11.15
C ILE A 101 -4.29 -10.02 11.48
N GLU A 102 -3.64 -9.46 10.46
CA GLU A 102 -2.55 -8.49 10.66
C GLU A 102 -3.05 -7.25 11.43
N LYS A 103 -2.27 -6.83 12.43
CA LYS A 103 -2.60 -5.76 13.36
C LYS A 103 -1.54 -4.68 13.31
N TYR A 104 -1.98 -3.43 13.38
CA TYR A 104 -1.13 -2.26 13.18
C TYR A 104 -1.34 -1.24 14.28
N LYS A 105 -0.39 -0.32 14.42
CA LYS A 105 -0.44 0.80 15.37
C LYS A 105 0.00 2.09 14.72
N ARG A 106 -0.68 3.19 15.03
CA ARG A 106 -0.32 4.56 14.62
C ARG A 106 0.74 5.11 15.57
N ILE A 107 1.90 5.54 15.08
CA ILE A 107 3.04 6.01 15.91
C ILE A 107 3.27 7.53 15.95
#